data_AF-A0A7K3R7Y4-F1
#
_entry.id   AF-A0A7K3R7Y4-F1
#
_cell.length_a   1.000
_cell.length_b   1.000
_cell.length_c   1.000
_cell.angle_alpha   90.00
_cell.angle_beta   90.00
_cell.angle_gamma   90.00
#
_symmetry.space_group_name_H-M   'P 1'
#
loop_
_entity.id
_entity.type
_entity.pdbx_description
1 polymer ?
#
loop_
_entity_poly.entity_id
_entity_poly.type
_entity_poly.pdbx_seq_one_letter_code
_entity_poly.pdbx_strand_id
1 'polypeptide(L)'
;MASPDAVDPDHCHLLARAAAVERRIRHAVELRRSTDPDPDDDFRGLYLTDENVVRLLDEEGARGFPALEEPLAGGESPAAPSGEEAGSRLACLAREFGLTALDTEILLIALVPDLDDRFEAFYGYLNDDVSRRRPSIGLALGLCGVALSDPAARARLAAGAPLRAGGLLLAEDLSRPFLSRALRVPDRVAAHLLGDDTPDPRLADLLAPWQAVPGVGD
;
A
#
# COMPACT_ATOMS: atom_id res chain seq x y z
N MET A 1 -7.29 -34.45 -16.35
CA MET A 1 -5.98 -33.76 -16.37
C MET A 1 -6.25 -32.38 -16.92
N ALA A 2 -6.50 -31.40 -16.04
CA ALA A 2 -6.73 -30.01 -16.44
C ALA A 2 -5.36 -29.37 -16.76
N SER A 3 -5.31 -28.58 -17.83
CA SER A 3 -4.08 -27.91 -18.30
C SER A 3 -3.52 -26.98 -17.20
N PRO A 4 -2.21 -27.03 -16.91
CA PRO A 4 -1.61 -26.31 -15.77
C PRO A 4 -1.20 -24.85 -16.06
N ASP A 5 -1.63 -24.23 -17.17
CA ASP A 5 -1.02 -22.98 -17.68
C ASP A 5 -1.99 -21.83 -17.96
N ALA A 6 -3.24 -21.90 -17.51
CA ALA A 6 -4.10 -20.73 -17.49
C ALA A 6 -3.74 -19.90 -16.24
N VAL A 7 -2.97 -18.81 -16.43
CA VAL A 7 -2.67 -17.88 -15.35
C VAL A 7 -3.99 -17.41 -14.73
N ASP A 8 -4.12 -17.57 -13.41
CA ASP A 8 -5.32 -17.19 -12.66
C ASP A 8 -5.66 -15.72 -12.95
N PRO A 9 -6.88 -15.42 -13.48
CA PRO A 9 -7.28 -14.05 -13.80
C PRO A 9 -7.16 -13.09 -12.60
N ASP A 10 -7.34 -13.58 -11.38
CA ASP A 10 -7.19 -12.79 -10.16
C ASP A 10 -5.73 -12.37 -9.95
N HIS A 11 -4.81 -13.30 -10.17
CA HIS A 11 -3.38 -13.05 -10.07
C HIS A 11 -2.92 -12.08 -11.17
N CYS A 12 -3.38 -12.26 -12.42
CA CYS A 12 -3.14 -11.31 -13.50
C CYS A 12 -3.61 -9.89 -13.14
N HIS A 13 -4.81 -9.78 -12.56
CA HIS A 13 -5.36 -8.50 -12.14
C HIS A 13 -4.49 -7.84 -11.05
N LEU A 14 -4.08 -8.60 -10.03
CA LEU A 14 -3.19 -8.10 -8.98
C LEU A 14 -1.87 -7.59 -9.55
N LEU A 15 -1.23 -8.35 -10.44
CA LEU A 15 0.04 -7.94 -11.06
C LEU A 15 -0.12 -6.70 -11.94
N ALA A 16 -1.24 -6.55 -12.66
CA ALA A 16 -1.54 -5.35 -13.43
C ALA A 16 -1.67 -4.11 -12.53
N ARG A 17 -2.32 -4.26 -11.37
CA ARG A 17 -2.42 -3.21 -10.35
C ARG A 17 -1.07 -2.88 -9.72
N ALA A 18 -0.25 -3.89 -9.40
CA ALA A 18 1.11 -3.70 -8.92
C ALA A 18 1.99 -2.97 -9.95
N ALA A 19 1.87 -3.28 -11.24
CA ALA A 19 2.60 -2.57 -12.30
C ALA A 19 2.19 -1.09 -12.41
N ALA A 20 0.94 -0.74 -12.09
CA ALA A 20 0.51 0.66 -12.01
C ALA A 20 1.11 1.39 -10.80
N VAL A 21 1.29 0.70 -9.68
CA VAL A 21 2.07 1.20 -8.53
C VAL A 21 3.54 1.40 -8.91
N GLU A 22 4.14 0.42 -9.60
CA GLU A 22 5.53 0.50 -10.04
C GLU A 22 5.80 1.76 -10.87
N ARG A 23 4.95 2.04 -11.87
CA ARG A 23 5.10 3.24 -12.72
C ARG A 23 5.11 4.53 -11.89
N ARG A 24 4.24 4.63 -10.88
CA ARG A 24 4.20 5.81 -9.98
C ARG A 24 5.44 5.91 -9.11
N ILE A 25 5.92 4.79 -8.57
CA ILE A 25 7.15 4.76 -7.77
C ILE A 25 8.36 5.19 -8.62
N ARG A 26 8.50 4.63 -9.84
CA ARG A 26 9.59 5.01 -10.76
C ARG A 26 9.58 6.50 -11.07
N HIS A 27 8.40 7.05 -11.37
CA HIS A 27 8.27 8.47 -11.62
C HIS A 27 8.61 9.33 -10.39
N ALA A 28 8.20 8.93 -9.19
CA ALA A 28 8.59 9.61 -7.95
C ALA A 28 10.11 9.56 -7.71
N VAL A 29 10.76 8.44 -8.01
CA VAL A 29 12.22 8.30 -7.94
C VAL A 29 12.89 9.22 -8.96
N GLU A 30 12.42 9.26 -10.22
CA GLU A 30 12.96 10.11 -11.27
C GLU A 30 12.84 11.60 -10.92
N LEU A 31 11.68 12.04 -10.43
CA LEU A 31 11.47 13.40 -9.94
C LEU A 31 12.45 13.74 -8.81
N ARG A 32 12.57 12.87 -7.81
CA ARG A 32 13.51 13.10 -6.71
C ARG A 32 14.96 13.13 -7.19
N ARG A 33 15.37 12.23 -8.10
CA ARG A 33 16.74 12.20 -8.66
C ARG A 33 17.08 13.46 -9.45
N SER A 34 16.11 14.11 -10.09
CA SER A 34 16.34 15.34 -10.85
C SER A 34 16.76 16.54 -9.99
N THR A 35 16.46 16.50 -8.69
CA THR A 35 16.77 17.56 -7.72
C THR A 35 17.74 17.09 -6.64
N ASP A 36 18.15 15.82 -6.65
CA ASP A 36 19.07 15.24 -5.66
C ASP A 36 20.54 15.43 -6.08
N PRO A 37 21.34 16.18 -5.30
CA PRO A 37 22.76 16.38 -5.60
C PRO A 37 23.61 15.13 -5.37
N ASP A 38 23.15 14.17 -4.55
CA ASP A 38 23.91 12.96 -4.22
C ASP A 38 23.00 11.70 -4.19
N PRO A 39 22.55 11.21 -5.35
CA PRO A 39 21.63 10.09 -5.44
C PRO A 39 22.22 8.76 -4.93
N ASP A 40 23.55 8.64 -4.88
CA ASP A 40 24.26 7.40 -4.54
C ASP A 40 24.83 7.45 -3.09
N ASP A 41 24.37 8.37 -2.24
CA ASP A 41 24.79 8.50 -0.83
C ASP A 41 24.41 7.28 0.04
N ASP A 42 25.42 6.51 0.45
CA ASP A 42 25.30 5.34 1.33
C ASP A 42 24.86 5.70 2.77
N PHE A 43 25.03 6.95 3.21
CA PHE A 43 24.72 7.41 4.57
C PHE A 43 23.46 8.30 4.64
N ARG A 44 22.64 8.28 3.59
CA ARG A 44 21.40 9.06 3.46
C ARG A 44 20.54 9.00 4.71
N GLY A 45 20.18 10.18 5.22
CA GLY A 45 19.34 10.35 6.42
C GLY A 45 20.08 10.25 7.76
N LEU A 46 21.39 9.97 7.79
CA LEU A 46 22.19 9.88 9.02
C LEU A 46 22.88 11.20 9.42
N TYR A 47 22.95 12.16 8.50
CA TYR A 47 23.58 13.46 8.71
C TYR A 47 22.79 14.55 7.98
N LEU A 48 22.91 15.78 8.48
CA LEU A 48 22.21 16.93 7.93
C LEU A 48 23.25 17.90 7.35
N THR A 49 23.29 18.01 6.03
CA THR A 49 24.13 18.98 5.30
C THR A 49 23.38 20.28 5.06
N ASP A 50 24.10 21.35 4.76
CA ASP A 50 23.50 22.65 4.44
C ASP A 50 22.62 22.54 3.18
N GLU A 51 23.03 21.74 2.19
CA GLU A 51 22.26 21.46 0.98
C GLU A 51 20.94 20.74 1.31
N ASN A 52 20.96 19.77 2.23
CA ASN A 52 19.76 19.07 2.69
C ASN A 52 18.81 20.01 3.45
N VAL A 53 19.34 20.96 4.24
CA VAL A 53 18.54 21.99 4.91
C VAL A 53 17.87 22.90 3.89
N VAL A 54 18.62 23.39 2.89
CA VAL A 54 18.05 24.22 1.81
C VAL A 54 16.93 23.48 1.08
N ARG A 55 17.11 22.19 0.77
CA ARG A 55 16.07 21.35 0.15
C ARG A 55 14.83 21.19 1.03
N LEU A 56 14.98 21.05 2.35
CA LEU A 56 13.84 20.96 3.28
C LEU A 56 13.05 22.26 3.39
N LEU A 57 13.72 23.40 3.19
CA LEU A 57 13.09 24.72 3.15
C LEU A 57 12.40 25.02 1.81
N ASP A 58 12.84 24.37 0.73
CA ASP A 58 12.20 24.41 -0.59
C ASP A 58 10.98 23.46 -0.62
N GLU A 59 9.78 24.02 -0.45
CA GLU A 59 8.54 23.24 -0.30
C GLU A 59 8.20 22.36 -1.52
N GLU A 60 8.58 22.79 -2.73
CA GLU A 60 8.36 22.04 -3.97
C GLU A 60 9.42 20.95 -4.16
N GLY A 61 10.67 21.21 -3.77
CA GLY A 61 11.78 20.26 -3.82
C GLY A 61 11.74 19.17 -2.72
N ALA A 62 11.27 19.52 -1.52
CA ALA A 62 11.24 18.61 -0.36
C ALA A 62 10.29 17.42 -0.55
N ARG A 63 9.30 17.52 -1.45
CA ARG A 63 8.12 16.63 -1.48
C ARG A 63 7.67 16.22 -2.88
N GLY A 64 8.53 16.30 -3.89
CA GLY A 64 8.21 15.97 -5.28
C GLY A 64 7.67 14.55 -5.47
N PHE A 65 6.34 14.41 -5.40
CA PHE A 65 5.60 13.24 -5.86
C PHE A 65 4.91 13.60 -7.18
N PRO A 66 4.70 12.63 -8.10
CA PRO A 66 3.91 12.87 -9.29
C PRO A 66 2.56 13.47 -8.92
N ALA A 67 2.16 14.52 -9.63
CA ALA A 67 0.74 14.83 -9.74
C ALA A 67 0.08 13.65 -10.46
N LEU A 68 -0.92 13.01 -9.84
CA LEU A 68 -1.74 12.04 -10.53
C LEU A 68 -2.68 12.78 -11.50
N GLU A 69 -2.90 12.22 -12.69
CA GLU A 69 -3.86 12.76 -13.67
C GLU A 69 -5.27 12.90 -13.04
N GLU A 70 -5.62 11.95 -12.18
CA GLU A 70 -6.80 12.00 -11.32
C GLU A 70 -6.37 11.75 -9.86
N PRO A 71 -6.30 12.80 -9.01
CA PRO A 71 -6.00 12.64 -7.60
C PRO A 71 -7.03 11.73 -6.93
N LEU A 72 -6.55 10.76 -6.16
CA LEU A 72 -7.40 9.97 -5.28
C LEU A 72 -7.83 10.91 -4.15
N ALA A 73 -8.99 11.56 -4.28
CA ALA A 73 -9.51 12.36 -3.18
C ALA A 73 -9.65 11.47 -1.94
N GLY A 74 -9.36 12.02 -0.74
CA GLY A 74 -9.61 11.34 0.54
C GLY A 74 -11.09 11.04 0.84
N GLY A 75 -11.97 11.20 -0.15
CA GLY A 75 -13.40 11.00 -0.06
C GLY A 75 -13.79 9.54 0.20
N GLU A 76 -14.93 9.38 0.86
CA GLU A 76 -15.45 8.10 1.36
C GLU A 76 -16.09 7.22 0.27
N SER A 77 -16.05 7.63 -1.00
CA SER A 77 -16.75 6.91 -2.05
C SER A 77 -16.00 5.61 -2.39
N PRO A 78 -16.64 4.44 -2.26
CA PRO A 78 -16.04 3.19 -2.70
C PRO A 78 -15.77 3.28 -4.21
N ALA A 79 -14.56 2.90 -4.63
CA ALA A 79 -14.28 2.76 -6.05
C ALA A 79 -15.25 1.72 -6.62
N ALA A 80 -16.09 2.11 -7.58
CA ALA A 80 -16.87 1.12 -8.33
C ALA A 80 -15.88 0.35 -9.22
N PRO A 81 -15.68 -0.96 -9.03
CA PRO A 81 -14.81 -1.72 -9.91
C PRO A 81 -15.41 -1.72 -11.33
N SER A 82 -14.58 -1.53 -12.35
CA SER A 82 -15.01 -1.55 -13.74
C SER A 82 -15.17 -3.00 -14.19
N GLY A 83 -16.37 -3.40 -14.63
CA GLY A 83 -16.63 -4.66 -15.35
C GLY A 83 -15.87 -5.89 -14.85
N GLU A 84 -14.87 -6.33 -15.62
CA GLU A 84 -14.04 -7.53 -15.40
C GLU A 84 -13.29 -7.56 -14.05
N GLU A 85 -13.12 -6.41 -13.41
CA GLU A 85 -12.39 -6.25 -12.14
C GLU A 85 -13.24 -6.62 -10.93
N ALA A 86 -14.57 -6.62 -11.08
CA ALA A 86 -15.53 -6.82 -9.99
C ALA A 86 -15.47 -8.23 -9.36
N GLY A 87 -14.89 -9.20 -10.07
CA GLY A 87 -14.71 -10.57 -9.57
C GLY A 87 -13.38 -10.82 -8.87
N SER A 88 -12.40 -9.91 -8.98
CA SER A 88 -11.05 -10.14 -8.45
C SER A 88 -11.04 -10.25 -6.92
N ARG A 89 -10.10 -11.04 -6.37
CA ARG A 89 -9.85 -11.10 -4.91
C ARG A 89 -9.65 -9.73 -4.28
N LEU A 90 -8.93 -8.83 -4.95
CA LEU A 90 -8.72 -7.46 -4.48
C LEU A 90 -10.05 -6.68 -4.41
N ALA A 91 -10.90 -6.79 -5.43
CA ALA A 91 -12.21 -6.14 -5.44
C ALA A 91 -13.18 -6.74 -4.40
N CYS A 92 -13.14 -8.06 -4.21
CA CYS A 92 -13.89 -8.73 -3.14
C CYS A 92 -13.44 -8.25 -1.77
N LEU A 93 -12.13 -8.23 -1.50
CA LEU A 93 -11.56 -7.72 -0.26
C LEU A 93 -11.94 -6.25 -0.03
N ALA A 94 -11.84 -5.41 -1.07
CA ALA A 94 -12.22 -4.01 -0.98
C ALA A 94 -13.69 -3.83 -0.61
N ARG A 95 -14.59 -4.60 -1.21
CA ARG A 95 -16.03 -4.56 -0.91
C ARG A 95 -16.34 -5.06 0.48
N GLU A 96 -15.76 -6.18 0.91
CA GLU A 96 -16.02 -6.80 2.21
C GLU A 96 -15.58 -5.91 3.37
N PHE A 97 -14.46 -5.22 3.21
CA PHE A 97 -13.94 -4.31 4.24
C PHE A 97 -14.39 -2.86 4.07
N GLY A 98 -15.13 -2.52 3.02
CA GLY A 98 -15.56 -1.13 2.75
C GLY A 98 -14.38 -0.20 2.45
N LEU A 99 -13.43 -0.68 1.64
CA LEU A 99 -12.26 0.07 1.20
C LEU A 99 -12.64 1.03 0.05
N THR A 100 -12.12 2.25 0.13
CA THR A 100 -12.18 3.25 -0.93
C THR A 100 -11.08 3.01 -1.97
N ALA A 101 -11.10 3.82 -3.03
CA ALA A 101 -10.01 3.84 -4.01
C ALA A 101 -8.65 4.09 -3.33
N LEU A 102 -8.61 5.09 -2.44
CA LEU A 102 -7.40 5.47 -1.70
C LEU A 102 -6.89 4.31 -0.83
N ASP A 103 -7.77 3.60 -0.13
CA ASP A 103 -7.35 2.48 0.72
C ASP A 103 -6.75 1.34 -0.08
N THR A 104 -7.38 1.01 -1.20
CA THR A 104 -6.91 -0.06 -2.10
C THR A 104 -5.52 0.28 -2.63
N GLU A 105 -5.29 1.54 -2.98
CA GLU A 105 -4.00 2.03 -3.46
C GLU A 105 -2.92 2.03 -2.38
N ILE A 106 -3.26 2.44 -1.16
CA ILE A 106 -2.36 2.34 0.00
C ILE A 106 -2.00 0.88 0.29
N LEU A 107 -2.97 -0.03 0.22
CA LEU A 107 -2.75 -1.46 0.44
C LEU A 107 -1.78 -2.03 -0.59
N LEU A 108 -1.97 -1.68 -1.88
CA LEU A 108 -1.08 -2.11 -2.95
C LEU A 108 0.34 -1.54 -2.79
N ILE A 109 0.48 -0.25 -2.43
CA ILE A 109 1.78 0.37 -2.13
C ILE A 109 2.48 -0.37 -0.97
N ALA A 110 1.75 -0.77 0.07
CA ALA A 110 2.35 -1.53 1.16
C ALA A 110 2.70 -2.98 0.75
N LEU A 111 2.01 -3.55 -0.23
CA LEU A 111 2.17 -4.93 -0.70
C LEU A 111 3.34 -5.13 -1.67
N VAL A 112 3.61 -4.19 -2.58
CA VAL A 112 4.62 -4.39 -3.64
C VAL A 112 6.01 -4.86 -3.18
N PRO A 113 6.59 -4.44 -2.04
CA PRO A 113 7.88 -4.97 -1.59
C PRO A 113 7.83 -6.45 -1.17
N ASP A 114 6.64 -6.99 -0.89
CA ASP A 114 6.47 -8.43 -0.63
C ASP A 114 6.30 -9.24 -1.93
N LEU A 115 6.06 -8.57 -3.06
CA LEU A 115 5.96 -9.18 -4.39
C LEU A 115 7.28 -9.12 -5.17
N ASP A 116 8.06 -8.08 -4.96
CA ASP A 116 9.33 -7.82 -5.65
C ASP A 116 10.26 -7.02 -4.72
N ASP A 117 11.40 -7.62 -4.36
CA ASP A 117 12.34 -7.09 -3.36
C ASP A 117 13.02 -5.79 -3.80
N ARG A 118 13.03 -5.47 -5.11
CA ARG A 118 13.61 -4.23 -5.64
C ARG A 118 12.92 -2.99 -5.08
N PHE A 119 11.65 -3.10 -4.68
CA PHE A 119 10.91 -1.99 -4.08
C PHE A 119 11.43 -1.60 -2.69
N GLU A 120 12.14 -2.49 -1.98
CA GLU A 120 12.79 -2.13 -0.72
C GLU A 120 13.79 -0.99 -0.91
N ALA A 121 14.60 -1.05 -1.97
CA ALA A 121 15.59 -0.03 -2.30
C ALA A 121 14.93 1.29 -2.74
N PHE A 122 13.88 1.21 -3.57
CA PHE A 122 13.12 2.40 -3.96
C PHE A 122 12.51 3.11 -2.75
N TYR A 123 11.99 2.38 -1.76
CA TYR A 123 11.46 2.97 -0.54
C TYR A 123 12.53 3.51 0.38
N GLY A 124 13.69 2.86 0.48
CA GLY A 124 14.83 3.44 1.21
C GLY A 124 15.21 4.81 0.64
N TYR A 125 15.33 4.90 -0.68
CA TYR A 125 15.61 6.15 -1.38
C TYR A 125 14.53 7.20 -1.17
N LEU A 126 13.25 6.85 -1.39
CA LEU A 126 12.13 7.81 -1.29
C LEU A 126 11.83 8.25 0.16
N ASN A 127 12.10 7.41 1.15
CA ASN A 127 12.01 7.78 2.56
C ASN A 127 13.21 8.62 3.04
N ASP A 128 14.23 8.82 2.19
CA ASP A 128 15.49 9.45 2.53
C ASP A 128 16.24 8.73 3.68
N ASP A 129 16.15 7.39 3.71
CA ASP A 129 16.70 6.55 4.77
C ASP A 129 16.82 5.10 4.25
N VAL A 130 18.04 4.69 3.88
CA VAL A 130 18.32 3.37 3.30
C VAL A 130 17.97 2.19 4.21
N SER A 131 17.81 2.43 5.52
CA SER A 131 17.36 1.40 6.46
C SER A 131 15.87 1.11 6.37
N ARG A 132 15.08 1.99 5.73
CA ARG A 132 13.62 1.88 5.63
C ARG A 132 13.16 1.24 4.34
N ARG A 133 12.91 -0.06 4.43
CA ARG A 133 12.51 -0.91 3.30
C ARG A 133 10.99 -0.98 3.06
N ARG A 134 10.22 -0.27 3.88
CA ARG A 134 8.75 -0.22 3.82
C ARG A 134 8.28 1.21 3.53
N PRO A 135 7.12 1.37 2.88
CA PRO A 135 6.58 2.71 2.68
C PRO A 135 6.15 3.28 4.04
N SER A 136 6.46 4.54 4.26
CA SER A 136 5.88 5.28 5.37
C SER A 136 4.46 5.75 5.03
N ILE A 137 3.66 6.10 6.04
CA ILE A 137 2.35 6.75 5.86
C ILE A 137 2.47 7.97 4.94
N GLY A 138 3.49 8.82 5.16
CA GLY A 138 3.71 10.01 4.34
C GLY A 138 4.04 9.65 2.89
N LEU A 139 4.88 8.64 2.67
CA LEU A 139 5.22 8.16 1.34
C LEU A 139 4.00 7.59 0.60
N ALA A 140 3.18 6.78 1.27
CA ALA A 140 1.97 6.21 0.66
C ALA A 140 0.97 7.31 0.26
N LEU A 141 0.72 8.30 1.13
CA LEU A 141 -0.15 9.43 0.80
C LEU A 141 0.40 10.26 -0.37
N GLY A 142 1.71 10.53 -0.37
CA GLY A 142 2.39 11.24 -1.45
C GLY A 142 2.28 10.54 -2.80
N LEU A 143 2.52 9.22 -2.85
CA LEU A 143 2.37 8.41 -4.06
C LEU A 143 0.91 8.30 -4.56
N CYS A 144 -0.06 8.55 -3.67
CA CYS A 144 -1.48 8.67 -4.01
C CYS A 144 -1.89 10.10 -4.40
N GLY A 145 -0.96 11.05 -4.46
CA GLY A 145 -1.24 12.45 -4.80
C GLY A 145 -2.06 13.19 -3.74
N VAL A 146 -2.06 12.71 -2.49
CA VAL A 146 -2.87 13.26 -1.40
C VAL A 146 -2.04 14.14 -0.49
N ALA A 147 -2.59 15.30 -0.12
CA ALA A 147 -1.93 16.19 0.82
C ALA A 147 -1.73 15.51 2.18
N LEU A 148 -0.51 15.58 2.73
CA LEU A 148 -0.14 14.93 4.00
C LEU A 148 -0.94 15.47 5.22
N SER A 149 -1.47 16.68 5.07
CA SER A 149 -2.33 17.38 6.03
C SER A 149 -3.82 17.13 5.81
N ASP A 150 -4.22 16.39 4.77
CA ASP A 150 -5.62 16.08 4.51
C ASP A 150 -6.21 15.26 5.68
N PRO A 151 -7.19 15.80 6.42
CA PRO A 151 -7.74 15.11 7.58
C PRO A 151 -8.49 13.83 7.21
N ALA A 152 -9.17 13.78 6.06
CA ALA A 152 -9.92 12.61 5.62
C ALA A 152 -8.97 11.47 5.26
N ALA A 153 -7.91 11.75 4.51
CA ALA A 153 -6.89 10.77 4.17
C ALA A 153 -6.16 10.23 5.40
N ARG A 154 -5.86 11.09 6.38
CA ARG A 154 -5.27 10.67 7.66
C ARG A 154 -6.23 9.79 8.47
N ALA A 155 -7.52 10.09 8.45
CA ALA A 155 -8.54 9.30 9.12
C ALA A 155 -8.61 7.87 8.56
N ARG A 156 -8.36 7.65 7.25
CA ARG A 156 -8.27 6.32 6.62
C ARG A 156 -7.17 5.42 7.19
N LEU A 157 -6.14 6.01 7.80
CA LEU A 157 -4.99 5.30 8.40
C LEU A 157 -5.04 5.28 9.94
N ALA A 158 -6.14 5.74 10.54
CA ALA A 158 -6.38 5.63 11.97
C ALA A 158 -6.60 4.16 12.39
N ALA A 159 -6.41 3.84 13.67
CA ALA A 159 -6.46 2.46 14.14
C ALA A 159 -7.82 1.79 13.94
N GLY A 160 -8.90 2.57 14.04
CA GLY A 160 -10.27 2.11 13.79
C GLY A 160 -10.73 2.19 12.33
N ALA A 161 -9.87 2.63 11.41
CA ALA A 161 -10.23 2.73 10.00
C ALA A 161 -10.17 1.36 9.32
N PRO A 162 -10.98 1.12 8.27
CA PRO A 162 -11.15 -0.19 7.64
C PRO A 162 -9.87 -0.98 7.36
N LEU A 163 -8.84 -0.35 6.79
CA LEU A 163 -7.55 -1.02 6.51
C LEU A 163 -6.91 -1.63 7.76
N ARG A 164 -6.95 -0.90 8.88
CA ARG A 164 -6.27 -1.29 10.13
C ARG A 164 -7.16 -2.09 11.06
N ALA A 165 -8.42 -1.68 11.21
CA ALA A 165 -9.41 -2.40 12.00
C ALA A 165 -9.70 -3.78 11.41
N GLY A 166 -9.69 -3.90 10.08
CA GLY A 166 -9.81 -5.17 9.37
C GLY A 166 -8.54 -6.03 9.35
N GLY A 167 -7.43 -5.54 9.92
CA GLY A 167 -6.16 -6.26 9.91
C GLY A 167 -5.54 -6.43 8.52
N LEU A 168 -5.93 -5.62 7.53
CA LEU A 168 -5.37 -5.66 6.17
C LEU A 168 -4.02 -4.94 6.09
N LEU A 169 -3.81 -3.98 6.98
CA LEU A 169 -2.62 -3.12 7.01
C LEU A 169 -2.17 -2.90 8.45
N LEU A 170 -0.88 -3.10 8.69
CA LEU A 170 -0.22 -2.78 9.95
C LEU A 170 0.51 -1.45 9.83
N ALA A 171 0.41 -0.64 10.88
CA ALA A 171 1.25 0.54 11.07
C ALA A 171 2.28 0.23 12.15
N GLU A 172 3.55 0.21 11.78
CA GLU A 172 4.68 -0.09 12.65
C GLU A 172 5.34 1.21 13.14
N ASP A 173 6.39 1.10 13.96
CA ASP A 173 7.11 2.25 14.51
C ASP A 173 6.23 3.30 15.20
N LEU A 174 5.28 2.86 16.05
CA LEU A 174 4.27 3.75 16.66
C LEU A 174 4.86 4.89 17.52
N SER A 175 6.10 4.76 17.98
CA SER A 175 6.87 5.81 18.67
C SER A 175 7.26 6.97 17.75
N ARG A 176 7.29 6.76 16.43
CA ARG A 176 7.57 7.80 15.44
C ARG A 176 6.33 8.67 15.18
N PRO A 177 6.55 9.91 14.69
CA PRO A 177 5.47 10.76 14.19
C PRO A 177 4.61 10.05 13.14
N PHE A 178 3.33 10.42 13.05
CA PHE A 178 2.33 9.74 12.21
C PHE A 178 2.81 9.45 10.78
N LEU A 179 3.36 10.45 10.09
CA LEU A 179 3.79 10.31 8.68
C LEU A 179 5.01 9.39 8.51
N SER A 180 5.82 9.21 9.56
CA SER A 180 7.04 8.43 9.53
C SER A 180 6.86 6.97 9.95
N ARG A 181 5.64 6.55 10.26
CA ARG A 181 5.31 5.16 10.62
C ARG A 181 5.31 4.30 9.37
N ALA A 182 5.94 3.14 9.43
CA ALA A 182 5.98 2.18 8.33
C ALA A 182 4.65 1.47 8.16
N LEU A 183 4.31 1.11 6.94
CA LEU A 183 3.13 0.34 6.57
C LEU A 183 3.55 -1.04 6.07
N ARG A 184 2.86 -2.09 6.53
CA ARG A 184 3.09 -3.48 6.11
C ARG A 184 1.79 -4.24 5.95
N VAL A 185 1.69 -5.07 4.91
CA VAL A 185 0.60 -6.03 4.73
C VAL A 185 0.93 -7.33 5.48
N PRO A 186 0.01 -7.90 6.27
CA PRO A 186 0.24 -9.20 6.89
C PRO A 186 0.37 -10.32 5.85
N ASP A 187 1.24 -11.30 6.12
CA ASP A 187 1.55 -12.39 5.18
C ASP A 187 0.30 -13.17 4.75
N ARG A 188 -0.67 -13.34 5.64
CA ARG A 188 -1.94 -14.00 5.31
C ARG A 188 -2.74 -13.24 4.26
N VAL A 189 -2.74 -11.90 4.32
CA VAL A 189 -3.44 -11.03 3.36
C VAL A 189 -2.73 -11.07 2.00
N ALA A 190 -1.39 -11.00 2.00
CA ALA A 190 -0.60 -11.17 0.78
C ALA A 190 -0.85 -12.55 0.13
N ALA A 191 -0.83 -13.63 0.91
CA ALA A 191 -1.12 -14.98 0.43
C ALA A 191 -2.54 -15.10 -0.15
N HIS A 192 -3.55 -14.51 0.50
CA HIS A 192 -4.92 -14.49 -0.01
C HIS A 192 -5.02 -13.77 -1.35
N LEU A 193 -4.38 -12.60 -1.50
CA LEU A 193 -4.36 -11.85 -2.76
C LEU A 193 -3.64 -12.62 -3.89
N LEU A 194 -2.67 -13.47 -3.54
CA LEU A 194 -1.94 -14.35 -4.47
C LEU A 194 -2.66 -15.68 -4.77
N GLY A 195 -3.87 -15.89 -4.24
CA GLY A 195 -4.70 -17.05 -4.55
C GLY A 195 -4.78 -18.13 -3.45
N ASP A 196 -4.13 -17.94 -2.31
CA ASP A 196 -4.12 -18.93 -1.23
C ASP A 196 -5.28 -18.72 -0.24
N ASP A 197 -6.24 -19.64 -0.24
CA ASP A 197 -7.38 -19.65 0.68
C ASP A 197 -7.15 -20.46 1.96
N THR A 198 -5.94 -20.99 2.17
CA THR A 198 -5.58 -21.73 3.39
C THR A 198 -5.79 -20.84 4.62
N PRO A 199 -6.59 -21.24 5.60
CA PRO A 199 -6.83 -20.41 6.78
C PRO A 199 -5.55 -20.10 7.54
N ASP A 200 -5.55 -18.99 8.30
CA ASP A 200 -4.42 -18.67 9.18
C ASP A 200 -4.15 -19.83 10.14
N PRO A 201 -2.90 -20.34 10.24
CA PRO A 201 -2.57 -21.45 11.12
C PRO A 201 -3.00 -21.25 12.58
N ARG A 202 -3.08 -20.00 13.05
CA ARG A 202 -3.54 -19.65 14.40
C ARG A 202 -5.04 -19.90 14.59
N LEU A 203 -5.81 -19.96 13.51
CA LEU A 203 -7.24 -20.22 13.50
C LEU A 203 -7.56 -21.66 13.08
N ALA A 204 -6.61 -22.42 12.54
CA ALA A 204 -6.85 -23.76 12.01
C ALA A 204 -7.58 -24.68 12.99
N ASP A 205 -7.18 -24.66 14.27
CA ASP A 205 -7.78 -25.47 15.34
C ASP A 205 -9.14 -24.94 15.84
N LEU A 206 -9.51 -23.71 15.44
CA LEU A 206 -10.79 -23.09 15.78
C LEU A 206 -11.85 -23.27 14.69
N LEU A 207 -11.45 -23.77 13.51
CA LEU A 207 -12.37 -23.99 12.41
C LEU A 207 -13.17 -25.26 12.62
N ALA A 208 -14.49 -25.12 12.58
CA ALA A 208 -15.43 -26.23 12.54
C ALA A 208 -16.14 -26.24 11.17
N PRO A 209 -16.53 -27.41 10.65
CA PRO A 209 -17.37 -27.49 9.48
C PRO A 209 -18.66 -26.70 9.70
N TRP A 210 -19.00 -25.82 8.75
CA TRP A 210 -20.29 -25.15 8.78
C TRP A 210 -21.40 -26.18 8.67
N GLN A 211 -22.35 -26.15 9.61
CA GLN A 211 -23.56 -26.96 9.57
C GLN A 211 -24.77 -26.03 9.56
N ALA A 212 -25.65 -26.19 8.58
CA ALA A 212 -26.94 -25.50 8.59
C ALA A 212 -27.75 -25.99 9.80
N VAL A 213 -28.16 -25.07 10.66
CA VAL A 213 -29.05 -25.39 11.79
C VAL A 213 -30.47 -25.56 11.22
N PRO A 214 -31.07 -26.76 11.28
CA PRO A 214 -32.44 -26.95 10.81
C PRO A 214 -33.41 -26.13 11.68
N GLY A 215 -34.30 -25.35 11.05
CA GLY A 215 -35.44 -24.72 11.73
C GLY A 215 -35.37 -23.21 12.00
N VAL A 216 -34.44 -22.45 11.40
CA VAL A 216 -34.53 -20.98 11.35
C VAL A 216 -34.80 -20.57 9.90
N GLY A 217 -36.07 -20.48 9.53
CA GLY A 217 -36.50 -20.00 8.21
C GLY A 217 -37.60 -20.77 7.48
N ASP A 218 -38.46 -21.52 8.19
CA ASP A 218 -39.82 -21.84 7.70
C ASP A 218 -40.83 -20.89 8.37
#